data_AF-A0A957N8N3-F1
#
_entry.id   AF-A0A957N8N3-F1
#
_cell.length_a   1.000
_cell.length_b   1.000
_cell.length_c   1.000
_cell.angle_alpha   90.00
_cell.angle_beta   90.00
_cell.angle_gamma   90.00
#
_symmetry.space_group_name_H-M   'P 1'
#
loop_
_entity.id
_entity.type
_entity.pdbx_description
1 polymer ?
#
loop_
_entity_poly.entity_id
_entity_poly.type
_entity_poly.pdbx_seq_one_letter_code
_entity_poly.pdbx_strand_id
1 'polypeptide(L)'
;MSGRDPVPFKFKWASLSPCKNCGRSPDEVEFAYGFREFCSSNCRVAYVMYDGPRPTSTKCVACDIVIDLNEIGKRGQRRQTTVKLCRPCRQDYSKYKMSARELAKRDGTDCGICGEPVDMTLTRADGLDCPSVDHIMPRSRGGSHDPSNLQLAHLRCNMAKSDRVSLSPALTAPRRGEVVAS
;
A
#
# COMPACT_ATOMS: atom_id res chain seq x y z
N MET A 1 19.92 51.32 31.31
CA MET A 1 19.79 50.00 30.65
C MET A 1 18.46 49.39 31.06
N SER A 2 17.38 49.73 30.35
CA SER A 2 16.06 49.11 30.58
C SER A 2 15.99 47.83 29.76
N GLY A 3 16.22 46.70 30.42
CA GLY A 3 16.04 45.37 29.84
C GLY A 3 14.59 45.17 29.45
N ARG A 4 14.29 45.25 28.15
CA ARG A 4 13.09 44.62 27.63
C ARG A 4 13.42 43.14 27.51
N ASP A 5 12.92 42.33 28.43
CA ASP A 5 12.88 40.90 28.20
C ASP A 5 12.04 40.64 26.95
N PRO A 6 12.60 40.09 25.86
CA PRO A 6 11.78 39.69 24.75
C PRO A 6 10.96 38.49 25.21
N VAL A 7 9.69 38.72 25.57
CA VAL A 7 8.70 37.63 25.67
C VAL A 7 8.75 36.87 24.34
N PRO A 8 9.16 35.59 24.32
CA PRO A 8 9.32 34.87 23.07
C PRO A 8 7.96 34.78 22.38
N PHE A 9 7.92 35.15 21.09
CA PHE A 9 6.73 35.14 20.23
C PHE A 9 5.94 33.81 20.39
N LYS A 10 4.89 33.82 21.22
CA LYS A 10 4.04 32.64 21.47
C LYS A 10 3.01 32.50 20.35
N PHE A 11 3.36 31.83 19.26
CA PHE A 11 2.37 31.33 18.31
C PHE A 11 1.73 30.01 18.80
N LYS A 12 1.05 30.07 19.96
CA LYS A 12 0.06 29.04 20.30
C LYS A 12 -0.99 29.12 19.19
N TRP A 13 -1.14 28.07 18.39
CA TRP A 13 -2.24 27.88 17.45
C TRP A 13 -3.54 28.34 18.20
N ALA A 14 -4.19 29.38 17.70
CA ALA A 14 -4.70 30.49 18.54
C ALA A 14 -6.00 30.28 19.34
N SER A 15 -6.35 29.07 19.77
CA SER A 15 -7.59 28.85 20.53
C SER A 15 -7.57 27.51 21.24
N LEU A 16 -7.15 27.41 22.52
CA LEU A 16 -7.04 26.25 23.48
C LEU A 16 -7.77 24.88 23.23
N SER A 17 -8.55 24.71 22.17
CA SER A 17 -9.08 23.50 21.52
C SER A 17 -8.07 22.58 20.79
N PRO A 18 -8.36 21.29 20.56
CA PRO A 18 -7.52 20.43 19.72
C PRO A 18 -7.50 20.85 18.23
N CYS A 19 -6.43 20.51 17.50
CA CYS A 19 -6.35 20.72 16.05
C CYS A 19 -7.56 20.10 15.32
N LYS A 20 -8.32 20.88 14.53
CA LYS A 20 -9.53 20.38 13.83
C LYS A 20 -9.28 19.21 12.88
N ASN A 21 -8.04 19.06 12.39
CA ASN A 21 -7.69 17.95 11.52
C ASN A 21 -7.21 16.71 12.30
N CYS A 22 -6.12 16.84 13.03
CA CYS A 22 -5.46 15.68 13.65
C CYS A 22 -5.82 15.49 15.14
N GLY A 23 -6.55 16.41 15.76
CA GLY A 23 -6.92 16.34 17.18
C GLY A 23 -5.75 16.43 18.15
N ARG A 24 -4.54 16.81 17.70
CA ARG A 24 -3.39 17.00 18.60
C ARG A 24 -3.67 18.18 19.54
N SER A 25 -3.30 17.99 20.81
CA SER A 25 -3.56 18.97 21.84
C SER A 25 -2.46 20.04 21.91
N PRO A 26 -2.81 21.27 22.33
CA PRO A 26 -1.90 22.42 22.39
C PRO A 26 -0.79 22.33 23.42
N ASP A 27 -1.13 21.64 24.51
CA ASP A 27 -0.37 21.45 25.74
C ASP A 27 0.73 20.39 25.57
N GLU A 28 0.72 19.65 24.47
CA GLU A 28 1.70 18.61 24.14
C GLU A 28 2.92 19.12 23.32
N VAL A 29 3.02 20.42 23.02
CA VAL A 29 4.09 20.99 22.17
C VAL A 29 4.68 22.30 22.72
N GLU A 30 6.00 22.31 22.89
CA GLU A 30 6.77 23.40 23.53
C GLU A 30 6.90 24.66 22.63
N PHE A 31 6.85 24.49 21.30
CA PHE A 31 6.90 25.57 20.32
C PHE A 31 5.96 25.27 19.13
N ALA A 32 5.07 26.19 18.78
CA ALA A 32 4.14 26.03 17.66
C ALA A 32 4.16 27.27 16.75
N TYR A 33 4.01 27.05 15.45
CA TYR A 33 3.70 28.08 14.43
C TYR A 33 2.41 27.60 13.74
N GLY A 34 1.25 27.96 14.29
CA GLY A 34 -0.04 27.42 13.84
C GLY A 34 -1.01 28.47 13.32
N PHE A 35 -1.70 28.13 12.24
CA PHE A 35 -2.92 28.81 11.79
C PHE A 35 -4.02 28.57 12.84
N ARG A 36 -4.89 29.53 13.12
CA ARG A 36 -5.80 29.58 14.30
C ARG A 36 -6.45 28.23 14.71
N GLU A 37 -6.83 27.37 13.77
CA GLU A 37 -7.54 26.10 14.01
C GLU A 37 -6.71 24.81 13.76
N PHE A 38 -5.45 24.92 13.32
CA PHE A 38 -4.62 23.79 12.87
C PHE A 38 -3.20 23.83 13.43
N CYS A 39 -2.65 22.66 13.79
CA CYS A 39 -1.29 22.56 14.33
C CYS A 39 -0.16 22.75 13.30
N SER A 40 -0.47 22.79 11.99
CA SER A 40 0.51 23.05 10.92
C SER A 40 -0.19 23.38 9.59
N SER A 41 0.54 23.99 8.63
CA SER A 41 0.08 24.18 7.24
C SER A 41 -0.38 22.86 6.61
N ASN A 42 0.34 21.76 6.90
CA ASN A 42 -0.01 20.43 6.41
C ASN A 42 -1.37 19.96 6.95
N CYS A 43 -1.68 20.25 8.22
CA CYS A 43 -2.98 19.91 8.78
C CYS A 43 -4.11 20.74 8.15
N ARG A 44 -3.89 22.02 7.84
CA ARG A 44 -4.87 22.83 7.10
C ARG A 44 -5.13 22.26 5.71
N VAL A 45 -4.07 22.00 4.93
CA VAL A 45 -4.18 21.46 3.57
C VAL A 45 -4.90 20.12 3.58
N ALA A 46 -4.52 19.21 4.47
CA ALA A 46 -5.17 17.91 4.57
C ALA A 46 -6.65 18.03 4.98
N TYR A 47 -7.02 18.97 5.86
CA TYR A 47 -8.43 19.17 6.23
C TYR A 47 -9.29 19.56 5.02
N VAL A 48 -8.78 20.47 4.18
CA VAL A 48 -9.46 20.87 2.94
C VAL A 48 -9.51 19.71 1.94
N MET A 49 -8.41 18.97 1.78
CA MET A 49 -8.34 17.82 0.86
C MET A 49 -9.30 16.69 1.21
N TYR A 50 -9.60 16.50 2.50
CA TYR A 50 -10.50 15.46 2.98
C TYR A 50 -11.92 15.95 3.27
N ASP A 51 -12.22 17.23 2.99
CA ASP A 51 -13.48 17.87 3.35
C ASP A 51 -13.86 17.64 4.83
N GLY A 52 -12.87 17.76 5.71
CA GLY A 52 -13.03 17.41 7.11
C GLY A 52 -11.77 16.87 7.79
N PRO A 53 -11.91 16.36 9.03
CA PRO A 53 -10.78 15.76 9.74
C PRO A 53 -10.22 14.56 8.98
N ARG A 54 -8.91 14.37 9.07
CA ARG A 54 -8.24 13.21 8.48
C ARG A 54 -8.89 11.91 8.96
N PRO A 55 -8.95 10.87 8.11
CA PRO A 55 -9.38 9.57 8.55
C PRO A 55 -8.48 9.05 9.67
N THR A 56 -9.14 8.49 10.69
CA THR A 56 -8.50 7.90 11.87
C THR A 56 -8.20 6.42 11.68
N SER A 57 -8.86 5.78 10.72
CA SER A 57 -8.62 4.38 10.37
C SER A 57 -8.81 4.14 8.87
N THR A 58 -8.28 3.02 8.40
CA THR A 58 -8.52 2.49 7.05
C THR A 58 -8.46 0.97 7.08
N LYS A 59 -9.07 0.29 6.11
CA LYS A 59 -8.97 -1.18 6.01
C LYS A 59 -7.74 -1.59 5.21
N CYS A 60 -7.04 -2.61 5.68
CA CYS A 60 -5.98 -3.25 4.92
C CYS A 60 -6.58 -3.88 3.65
N VAL A 61 -6.15 -3.45 2.47
CA VAL A 61 -6.70 -3.95 1.18
C VAL A 61 -6.42 -5.43 0.92
N ALA A 62 -5.64 -6.08 1.79
CA ALA A 62 -5.26 -7.47 1.64
C ALA A 62 -5.92 -8.42 2.63
N CYS A 63 -6.24 -7.97 3.84
CA CYS A 63 -6.78 -8.83 4.90
C CYS A 63 -7.95 -8.19 5.66
N ASP A 64 -8.43 -7.02 5.22
CA ASP A 64 -9.54 -6.25 5.77
C ASP A 64 -9.44 -5.82 7.24
N ILE A 65 -8.34 -6.18 7.93
CA ILE A 65 -8.04 -5.69 9.28
C ILE A 65 -8.02 -4.15 9.26
N VAL A 66 -8.66 -3.58 10.28
CA VAL A 66 -8.65 -2.13 10.53
C VAL A 66 -7.25 -1.69 10.95
N ILE A 67 -6.69 -0.77 10.19
CA ILE A 67 -5.44 -0.09 10.47
C ILE A 67 -5.78 1.19 11.21
N ASP A 68 -5.36 1.30 12.46
CA ASP A 68 -5.41 2.56 13.19
C ASP A 68 -4.37 3.53 12.60
N LEU A 69 -4.83 4.64 12.01
CA LEU A 69 -3.99 5.68 11.44
C LEU A 69 -3.52 6.70 12.47
N ASN A 70 -4.10 6.69 13.68
CA ASN A 70 -3.67 7.52 14.79
C ASN A 70 -2.50 6.92 15.58
N GLU A 71 -2.21 5.63 15.41
CA GLU A 71 -1.05 4.96 16.01
C GLU A 71 0.24 5.77 15.76
N ILE A 72 0.91 6.16 16.84
CA ILE A 72 2.17 6.91 16.81
C ILE A 72 3.32 5.91 16.78
N GLY A 73 4.09 5.91 15.69
CA GLY A 73 5.27 5.07 15.55
C GLY A 73 6.43 5.54 16.42
N LYS A 74 7.50 4.73 16.50
CA LYS A 74 8.70 4.99 17.32
C LYS A 74 9.35 6.38 17.13
N ARG A 75 9.14 7.01 15.97
CA ARG A 75 9.67 8.35 15.64
C ARG A 75 8.70 9.50 16.00
N GLY A 76 7.65 9.24 16.79
CA GLY A 76 6.64 10.25 17.14
C GLY A 76 5.71 10.66 15.99
N GLN A 77 5.77 9.94 14.87
CA GLN A 77 4.98 10.22 13.67
C GLN A 77 3.79 9.28 13.59
N ARG A 78 2.61 9.83 13.25
CA ARG A 78 1.42 9.03 12.93
C ARG A 78 1.57 8.36 11.57
N ARG A 79 0.84 7.26 11.35
CA ARG A 79 0.76 6.63 10.04
C ARG A 79 0.19 7.60 8.99
N GLN A 80 0.71 7.49 7.77
CA GLN A 80 0.18 8.22 6.61
C GLN A 80 -1.19 7.67 6.23
N THR A 81 -2.10 8.55 5.83
CA THR A 81 -3.45 8.21 5.36
C THR A 81 -3.46 7.41 4.06
N THR A 82 -2.36 7.44 3.31
CA THR A 82 -2.16 6.71 2.05
C THR A 82 -1.77 5.25 2.25
N VAL A 83 -1.57 4.79 3.50
CA VAL A 83 -1.23 3.39 3.78
C VAL A 83 -2.38 2.48 3.37
N LYS A 84 -2.07 1.48 2.54
CA LYS A 84 -3.04 0.47 2.07
C LYS A 84 -2.91 -0.88 2.76
N LEU A 85 -1.76 -1.17 3.38
CA LEU A 85 -1.44 -2.47 3.97
C LEU A 85 -1.10 -2.34 5.45
N CYS A 86 -1.58 -3.29 6.26
CA CYS A 86 -1.16 -3.42 7.65
C CYS A 86 0.32 -3.83 7.74
N ARG A 87 0.92 -3.73 8.94
CA ARG A 87 2.35 -3.99 9.12
C ARG A 87 2.77 -5.42 8.72
N PRO A 88 2.05 -6.50 9.14
CA PRO A 88 2.32 -7.85 8.67
C PRO A 88 2.25 -7.99 7.14
N CYS A 89 1.12 -7.57 6.55
CA CYS A 89 0.89 -7.65 5.10
C CYS A 89 1.92 -6.86 4.27
N ARG A 90 2.48 -5.76 4.81
CA ARG A 90 3.56 -5.01 4.17
C ARG A 90 4.90 -5.72 4.29
N GLN A 91 5.17 -6.35 5.43
CA GLN A 91 6.39 -7.12 5.65
C GLN A 91 6.45 -8.31 4.69
N ASP A 92 5.35 -9.06 4.57
CA ASP A 92 5.25 -10.18 3.64
C ASP A 92 5.45 -9.73 2.19
N TYR A 93 4.84 -8.59 1.82
CA TYR A 93 5.02 -8.00 0.49
C TYR A 93 6.49 -7.65 0.20
N SER A 94 7.20 -7.14 1.20
CA SER A 94 8.61 -6.77 1.04
C SER A 94 9.55 -7.97 1.00
N LYS A 95 9.23 -9.05 1.73
CA LYS A 95 10.11 -10.24 1.86
C LYS A 95 10.26 -11.00 0.55
N TYR A 96 9.19 -11.10 -0.22
CA TYR A 96 9.13 -11.91 -1.44
C TYR A 96 8.82 -11.08 -2.67
N LYS A 97 9.24 -9.82 -2.67
CA LYS A 97 9.01 -8.89 -3.76
C LYS A 97 9.69 -9.41 -5.03
N MET A 98 8.96 -10.17 -5.83
CA MET A 98 9.38 -10.60 -7.15
C MET A 98 8.81 -9.65 -8.20
N SER A 99 9.66 -9.28 -9.15
CA SER A 99 9.29 -8.56 -10.36
C SER A 99 8.79 -9.53 -11.43
N ALA A 100 8.03 -9.01 -12.39
CA ALA A 100 7.61 -9.79 -13.54
C ALA A 100 8.80 -10.38 -14.32
N ARG A 101 9.94 -9.67 -14.37
CA ARG A 101 11.18 -10.18 -15.00
C ARG A 101 11.78 -11.37 -14.25
N GLU A 102 11.74 -11.36 -12.92
CA GLU A 102 12.23 -12.49 -12.12
C GLU A 102 11.33 -13.71 -12.27
N LEU A 103 10.01 -13.51 -12.34
CA LEU A 103 9.07 -14.60 -12.63
C LEU A 103 9.27 -15.14 -14.04
N ALA A 104 9.46 -14.27 -15.04
CA ALA A 104 9.75 -14.68 -16.41
C ALA A 104 11.04 -15.51 -16.51
N LYS A 105 12.07 -15.16 -15.73
CA LYS A 105 13.32 -15.92 -15.65
C LYS A 105 13.13 -17.29 -14.97
N ARG A 106 12.22 -17.40 -14.00
CA ARG A 106 11.97 -18.63 -13.24
C ARG A 106 11.10 -19.62 -14.02
N ASP A 107 10.01 -19.13 -14.60
CA ASP A 107 8.92 -19.98 -15.12
C ASP A 107 8.73 -19.88 -16.64
N GLY A 108 9.42 -18.96 -17.30
CA GLY A 108 9.21 -18.61 -18.70
C GLY A 108 8.29 -17.40 -18.89
N THR A 109 8.15 -16.97 -20.14
CA THR A 109 7.44 -15.73 -20.50
C THR A 109 5.94 -15.92 -20.70
N ASP A 110 5.42 -17.12 -20.53
CA ASP A 110 4.00 -17.41 -20.77
C ASP A 110 3.15 -16.94 -19.59
N CYS A 111 1.98 -16.38 -19.90
CA CYS A 111 1.03 -15.91 -18.92
C CYS A 111 0.44 -17.10 -18.16
N GLY A 112 0.58 -17.13 -16.83
CA GLY A 112 0.05 -18.19 -15.98
C GLY A 112 -1.48 -18.26 -15.91
N ILE A 113 -2.20 -17.31 -16.54
CA ILE A 113 -3.66 -17.28 -16.62
C ILE A 113 -4.17 -17.80 -17.97
N CYS A 114 -3.70 -17.26 -19.09
CA CYS A 114 -4.16 -17.65 -20.43
C CYS A 114 -3.22 -18.58 -21.20
N GLY A 115 -1.98 -18.75 -20.75
CA GLY A 115 -0.96 -19.56 -21.41
C GLY A 115 -0.27 -18.91 -22.61
N GLU A 116 -0.67 -17.70 -23.02
CA GLU A 116 -0.03 -16.97 -24.13
C GLU A 116 1.24 -16.23 -23.69
N PRO A 117 2.23 -16.03 -24.58
CA PRO A 117 3.44 -15.30 -24.25
C PRO A 117 3.16 -13.84 -23.85
N VAL A 118 3.89 -13.36 -22.84
CA VAL A 118 3.88 -11.98 -22.37
C VAL A 118 5.09 -11.25 -22.94
N ASP A 119 4.85 -10.13 -23.64
CA ASP A 119 5.92 -9.27 -24.12
C ASP A 119 6.52 -8.46 -22.95
N MET A 120 7.73 -8.84 -22.54
CA MET A 120 8.45 -8.24 -21.41
C MET A 120 9.03 -6.84 -21.71
N THR A 121 8.93 -6.37 -22.96
CA THR A 121 9.36 -5.04 -23.38
C THR A 121 8.30 -3.98 -23.13
N LEU A 122 7.02 -4.39 -23.10
CA LEU A 122 5.89 -3.50 -22.86
C LEU A 122 5.87 -2.97 -21.44
N THR A 123 5.39 -1.75 -21.30
CA THR A 123 5.14 -1.08 -20.02
C THR A 123 3.67 -0.75 -19.88
N ARG A 124 3.27 -0.29 -18.69
CA ARG A 124 1.89 0.15 -18.44
C ARG A 124 1.45 1.34 -19.32
N ALA A 125 2.39 2.07 -19.91
CA ALA A 125 2.10 3.13 -20.87
C ALA A 125 1.71 2.58 -22.26
N ASP A 126 2.17 1.38 -22.61
CA ASP A 126 1.96 0.77 -23.93
C ASP A 126 0.63 0.00 -24.03
N GLY A 127 0.03 -0.38 -22.90
CA GLY A 127 -1.28 -1.02 -22.87
C GLY A 127 -1.45 -2.05 -21.76
N LEU A 128 -2.55 -2.81 -21.82
CA LEU A 128 -2.89 -3.84 -20.83
C LEU A 128 -2.25 -5.21 -21.14
N ASP A 129 -1.59 -5.36 -22.28
CA ASP A 129 -0.80 -6.56 -22.59
C ASP A 129 0.58 -6.57 -21.92
N CYS A 130 0.92 -5.49 -21.20
CA CYS A 130 2.17 -5.40 -20.46
C CYS A 130 2.28 -6.45 -19.33
N PRO A 131 3.49 -6.82 -18.91
CA PRO A 131 3.71 -7.80 -17.87
C PRO A 131 3.25 -7.31 -16.49
N SER A 132 2.70 -8.23 -15.71
CA SER A 132 2.25 -8.02 -14.34
C SER A 132 2.55 -9.23 -13.46
N VAL A 133 2.60 -9.02 -12.14
CA VAL A 133 2.73 -10.09 -11.14
C VAL A 133 1.33 -10.43 -10.65
N ASP A 134 0.89 -11.67 -10.88
CA ASP A 134 -0.39 -12.19 -10.38
C ASP A 134 -0.18 -13.10 -9.18
N HIS A 135 -1.15 -13.07 -8.26
CA HIS A 135 -1.26 -14.01 -7.16
C HIS A 135 -2.18 -15.16 -7.55
N ILE A 136 -1.68 -16.38 -7.69
CA ILE A 136 -2.47 -17.57 -8.10
C ILE A 136 -3.74 -17.69 -7.24
N MET A 137 -3.56 -17.77 -5.92
CA MET A 137 -4.60 -17.52 -4.93
C MET A 137 -4.61 -16.02 -4.60
N PRO A 138 -5.71 -15.30 -4.84
CA PRO A 138 -5.81 -13.87 -4.54
C PRO A 138 -5.61 -13.59 -3.04
N ARG A 139 -5.00 -12.44 -2.73
CA ARG A 139 -4.73 -12.05 -1.35
C ARG A 139 -5.99 -11.91 -0.49
N SER A 140 -7.06 -11.36 -1.08
CA SER A 140 -8.37 -11.24 -0.42
C SER A 140 -8.98 -12.59 -0.03
N ARG A 141 -8.49 -13.70 -0.60
CA ARG A 141 -8.91 -15.07 -0.29
C ARG A 141 -7.84 -15.86 0.48
N GLY A 142 -6.89 -15.16 1.10
CA GLY A 142 -5.85 -15.78 1.94
C GLY A 142 -4.57 -16.17 1.20
N GLY A 143 -4.42 -15.81 -0.08
CA GLY A 143 -3.20 -16.09 -0.82
C GLY A 143 -1.98 -15.31 -0.28
N SER A 144 -0.87 -16.02 -0.09
CA SER A 144 0.38 -15.43 0.40
C SER A 144 1.11 -14.67 -0.71
N HIS A 145 2.10 -13.85 -0.35
CA HIS A 145 3.02 -13.26 -1.32
C HIS A 145 4.28 -14.13 -1.51
N ASP A 146 4.28 -15.38 -1.02
CA ASP A 146 5.41 -16.29 -1.26
C ASP A 146 5.59 -16.51 -2.76
N PRO A 147 6.83 -16.69 -3.25
CA PRO A 147 7.10 -16.92 -4.67
C PRO A 147 6.26 -18.04 -5.28
N SER A 148 5.92 -19.08 -4.52
CA SER A 148 5.09 -20.20 -4.98
C SER A 148 3.65 -19.81 -5.32
N ASN A 149 3.13 -18.71 -4.76
CA ASN A 149 1.82 -18.17 -5.08
C ASN A 149 1.88 -17.01 -6.10
N LEU A 150 3.06 -16.72 -6.68
CA LEU A 150 3.24 -15.67 -7.68
C LEU A 150 3.50 -16.28 -9.06
N GLN A 151 2.88 -15.69 -10.07
CA GLN A 151 3.07 -16.05 -11.48
C GLN A 151 3.11 -14.81 -12.37
N LEU A 152 3.75 -14.93 -13.53
CA LEU A 152 3.71 -13.90 -14.57
C LEU A 152 2.33 -13.90 -15.23
N ALA A 153 1.77 -12.73 -15.50
CA ALA A 153 0.54 -12.60 -16.26
C ALA A 153 0.49 -11.28 -17.06
N HIS A 154 -0.25 -11.23 -18.17
CA HIS A 154 -0.63 -9.95 -18.77
C HIS A 154 -1.45 -9.13 -17.78
N LEU A 155 -1.30 -7.81 -17.81
CA LEU A 155 -2.09 -6.91 -16.95
C LEU A 155 -3.60 -7.08 -17.20
N ARG A 156 -4.04 -7.25 -18.46
CA ARG A 156 -5.46 -7.52 -18.80
C ARG A 156 -5.99 -8.78 -18.15
N CYS A 157 -5.21 -9.87 -18.18
CA CYS A 157 -5.62 -11.17 -17.65
C CYS A 157 -5.72 -11.11 -16.13
N ASN A 158 -4.73 -10.49 -15.49
CA ASN A 158 -4.71 -10.29 -14.04
C ASN A 158 -5.90 -9.42 -13.58
N MET A 159 -6.15 -8.29 -14.26
CA MET A 159 -7.31 -7.45 -13.98
C MET A 159 -8.64 -8.17 -14.17
N ALA A 160 -8.77 -8.97 -15.24
CA ALA A 160 -9.96 -9.77 -15.48
C ALA A 160 -10.15 -10.85 -14.41
N LYS A 161 -9.07 -11.52 -13.97
CA LYS A 161 -9.11 -12.54 -12.91
C LYS A 161 -9.62 -11.95 -11.59
N SER A 162 -9.12 -10.78 -11.19
CA SER A 162 -9.52 -10.09 -9.95
C SER A 162 -9.36 -11.01 -8.72
N ASP A 163 -10.40 -11.20 -7.92
CA ASP A 163 -10.42 -12.05 -6.74
C ASP A 163 -10.75 -13.52 -7.03
N ARG A 164 -10.86 -13.92 -8.31
CA ARG A 164 -11.10 -15.32 -8.70
C ARG A 164 -9.81 -16.13 -8.64
N VAL A 165 -9.94 -17.38 -8.19
CA VAL A 165 -8.84 -18.35 -8.27
C VAL A 165 -8.80 -18.85 -9.71
N SER A 166 -7.68 -18.64 -10.41
CA SER A 166 -7.46 -19.26 -11.71
C SER A 166 -7.12 -20.73 -11.48
N LEU A 167 -7.87 -21.64 -12.10
CA LEU A 167 -7.39 -23.00 -12.35
C LEU A 167 -6.26 -22.86 -13.38
N SER A 168 -5.01 -22.72 -12.91
CA SER A 168 -3.88 -22.65 -13.83
C SER A 168 -3.68 -24.02 -14.51
N PRO A 169 -3.36 -24.07 -15.81
CA PRO A 169 -3.05 -25.33 -16.50
C PRO A 169 -1.83 -26.05 -15.92
N ALA A 170 -1.00 -25.35 -15.15
CA ALA A 170 0.23 -25.87 -14.54
C ALA A 170 -0.01 -26.97 -13.49
N LEU A 171 -1.24 -27.14 -13.00
CA LEU A 171 -1.62 -28.28 -12.13
C LEU A 171 -2.18 -29.48 -12.90
N THR A 172 -2.42 -29.34 -14.21
CA THR A 172 -2.98 -30.39 -15.08
C THR A 172 -2.02 -30.88 -16.16
N ALA A 173 -0.87 -30.22 -16.36
CA ALA A 173 0.14 -30.70 -17.29
C ALA A 173 0.89 -31.89 -16.66
N PRO A 174 0.87 -33.10 -17.26
CA PRO A 174 1.75 -34.17 -16.81
C PRO A 174 3.19 -33.70 -16.91
N ARG A 175 4.01 -34.02 -15.90
CA ARG A 175 5.45 -33.73 -15.94
C ARG A 175 6.00 -34.42 -17.19
N ARG A 176 6.75 -33.70 -18.04
CA ARG A 176 7.42 -34.33 -19.19
C ARG A 176 8.29 -35.48 -18.67
N GLY A 177 7.84 -36.71 -18.88
CA GLY A 177 8.49 -37.92 -18.37
C GLY A 177 7.55 -39.07 -18.01
N GLU A 178 6.26 -38.83 -17.76
CA GLU A 178 5.31 -39.92 -17.53
C GLU A 178 4.70 -40.40 -18.86
N VAL A 179 5.37 -41.38 -19.46
CA VAL A 179 4.74 -42.28 -20.43
C VAL A 179 3.63 -43.05 -19.70
N VAL A 180 2.37 -42.72 -20.01
CA VAL A 180 1.23 -43.54 -19.60
C VAL A 180 1.27 -44.79 -20.46
N ALA A 181 1.74 -45.90 -19.89
CA ALA A 181 1.57 -47.22 -20.48
C ALA A 181 0.07 -47.53 -20.58
N SER A 182 -0.33 -47.99 -21.77
CA SER A 182 -1.70 -48.39 -22.11
C SER A 182 -2.15 -49.65 -21.38
#